data_AF-A0AA92DPB1-F1
#
_entry.id   AF-A0AA92DPB1-F1
#
_cell.length_a   1.000
_cell.length_b   1.000
_cell.length_c   1.000
_cell.angle_alpha   90.00
_cell.angle_beta   90.00
_cell.angle_gamma   90.00
#
_symmetry.space_group_name_H-M   'P 1'
#
loop_
_entity.id
_entity.type
_entity.pdbx_description
1 polymer ?
#
loop_
_entity_poly.entity_id
_entity_poly.type
_entity_poly.pdbx_seq_one_letter_code
_entity_poly.pdbx_strand_id
1 'polypeptide(L)'
;MAQRVVVDPVTRIEGHLRVDCEVDGGKVTNAWASGQMWRGIELILQGKDPRDAWVFAQRICGVCTTVHAITSVRAVENALKLEVPLNAQYIRNMIQGAHNVHDHIVHFYHLSALDFVDIVSALKADPAATAKLAQSISGWPKNSTQEFATAQKKLQAFINSGQLGIFGSGYWGHPAMKLTPEANLMAASHYLQALDYQRRMNKVVAILGSKTPHIQNMAVGGVTNPINMDSQSTLTLEKLMYIKQLIDEVGDFITQVYIPDVAAIGAFYADWTQYGRGVVNYLSIPDMPLDTKGTTFALPAGYIDGGDLTKFTPIKDFHDPYFEKGVKESVKHSWYQGGKGPLHPYDGETIPNFTDWQDDGKYSWIKSPTFYDKRAQVGPLANVLGMYASGHQRTQFWVNAVLDAVSGHLGSKVGVDALHSTIGRHAARAVRCVVLHEELQNQWKLLMENIAKGDTKTFNKPVFPKGEIRGFGFHEAPRGMLSHWVVIENGKIKNYQAVVPTTWNAGPRDEDGNISAYEAALIDNPVAVADQPLEIIRTLHSFDPCLACAVHLTDTETKSHYQVKVV
;
A
#
# COMPACT_ATOMS: atom_id res chain seq x y z
N MET A 1 34.53 14.65 -5.36
CA MET A 1 33.42 15.63 -5.35
C MET A 1 32.15 14.83 -5.45
N ALA A 2 31.18 15.09 -4.56
CA ALA A 2 29.90 14.39 -4.60
C ALA A 2 29.20 14.66 -5.95
N GLN A 3 28.69 13.61 -6.59
CA GLN A 3 27.90 13.69 -7.81
C GLN A 3 26.41 13.75 -7.43
N ARG A 4 25.68 14.71 -8.01
CA ARG A 4 24.21 14.73 -7.90
C ARG A 4 23.62 13.76 -8.91
N VAL A 5 22.87 12.77 -8.43
CA VAL A 5 22.08 11.85 -9.25
C VAL A 5 20.61 12.24 -9.12
N VAL A 6 19.91 12.36 -10.24
CA VAL A 6 18.49 12.72 -10.29
C VAL A 6 17.72 11.62 -10.99
N VAL A 7 16.69 11.09 -10.34
CA VAL A 7 15.75 10.12 -10.91
C VAL A 7 14.40 10.80 -11.07
N ASP A 8 14.12 11.26 -12.29
CA ASP A 8 12.86 11.88 -12.66
C ASP A 8 12.51 11.52 -14.13
N PRO A 9 11.47 10.72 -14.37
CA PRO A 9 10.55 10.15 -13.39
C PRO A 9 11.11 8.90 -12.70
N VAL A 10 10.77 8.70 -11.42
CA VAL A 10 10.78 7.35 -10.84
C VAL A 10 9.61 6.58 -11.47
N THR A 11 9.90 5.53 -12.25
CA THR A 11 8.90 4.72 -12.98
C THR A 11 8.40 3.53 -12.15
N ARG A 12 7.41 2.78 -12.63
CA ARG A 12 6.81 1.62 -11.91
C ARG A 12 6.28 1.94 -10.50
N ILE A 13 5.86 3.18 -10.31
CA ILE A 13 5.10 3.63 -9.16
C ILE A 13 3.78 4.20 -9.63
N GLU A 14 2.94 4.60 -8.70
CA GLU A 14 1.79 5.44 -9.01
C GLU A 14 2.14 6.92 -8.83
N GLY A 15 1.82 7.74 -9.83
CA GLY A 15 1.98 9.20 -9.80
C GLY A 15 3.38 9.70 -10.17
N HIS A 16 3.70 10.93 -9.74
CA HIS A 16 4.90 11.67 -10.17
C HIS A 16 5.85 11.91 -8.99
N LEU A 17 6.92 11.13 -8.94
CA LEU A 17 7.99 11.25 -7.95
C LEU A 17 9.30 11.61 -8.64
N ARG A 18 9.97 12.62 -8.08
CA ARG A 18 11.36 12.94 -8.33
C ARG A 18 12.17 12.60 -7.08
N VAL A 19 13.32 11.97 -7.26
CA VAL A 19 14.30 11.76 -6.19
C VAL A 19 15.66 12.25 -6.62
N ASP A 20 16.26 13.05 -5.74
CA ASP A 20 17.60 13.60 -5.89
C ASP A 20 18.49 12.98 -4.82
N CYS A 21 19.70 12.53 -5.19
CA CYS A 21 20.68 11.96 -4.28
C CYS A 21 22.06 12.61 -4.50
N GLU A 22 22.77 12.91 -3.42
CA GLU A 22 24.21 13.19 -3.46
C GLU A 22 24.99 11.89 -3.26
N VAL A 23 25.83 11.54 -4.22
CA VAL A 23 26.63 10.32 -4.23
C VAL A 23 28.09 10.68 -4.05
N ASP A 24 28.71 10.17 -2.99
CA ASP A 24 30.15 10.33 -2.74
C ASP A 24 30.76 8.97 -2.36
N GLY A 25 31.96 8.69 -2.87
CA GLY A 25 32.61 7.39 -2.67
C GLY A 25 31.78 6.18 -3.13
N GLY A 26 30.90 6.36 -4.12
CA GLY A 26 30.04 5.29 -4.64
C GLY A 26 28.82 4.95 -3.77
N LYS A 27 28.46 5.81 -2.82
CA LYS A 27 27.29 5.65 -1.97
C LYS A 27 26.51 6.95 -1.77
N VAL A 28 25.22 6.85 -1.47
CA VAL A 28 24.37 8.00 -1.18
C VAL A 28 24.72 8.60 0.19
N THR A 29 24.91 9.91 0.23
CA THR A 29 25.24 10.69 1.43
C THR A 29 24.13 11.65 1.83
N ASN A 30 23.26 12.03 0.89
CA ASN A 30 22.09 12.87 1.13
C ASN A 30 21.01 12.57 0.08
N ALA A 31 19.75 12.80 0.42
CA ALA A 31 18.63 12.55 -0.47
C ALA A 31 17.48 13.56 -0.26
N TRP A 32 16.69 13.74 -1.32
CA TRP A 32 15.44 14.50 -1.32
C TRP A 32 14.36 13.72 -2.08
N ALA A 33 13.20 13.53 -1.45
CA ALA A 33 12.03 12.94 -2.09
C ALA A 33 10.99 14.01 -2.40
N SER A 34 10.49 14.04 -3.64
CA SER A 34 9.55 15.09 -4.05
C SER A 34 8.40 14.60 -4.91
N GLY A 35 7.17 14.74 -4.38
CA GLY A 35 5.95 14.70 -5.18
C GLY A 35 5.81 15.94 -6.07
N GLN A 36 5.64 15.73 -7.37
CA GLN A 36 5.71 16.76 -8.42
C GLN A 36 4.34 17.25 -8.94
N MET A 37 3.21 16.89 -8.30
CA MET A 37 1.86 17.13 -8.86
C MET A 37 0.80 17.35 -7.76
N TRP A 38 -0.24 18.21 -7.95
CA TRP A 38 -1.34 18.52 -6.99
C TRP A 38 -2.72 18.94 -7.63
N ARG A 39 -3.92 18.79 -6.94
CA ARG A 39 -5.45 18.70 -7.13
C ARG A 39 -6.09 19.67 -6.17
N GLY A 40 -5.75 19.50 -4.89
CA GLY A 40 -6.58 19.97 -3.78
C GLY A 40 -7.93 19.25 -3.65
N ILE A 41 -7.98 17.91 -3.55
CA ILE A 41 -9.25 17.19 -3.23
C ILE A 41 -9.87 17.68 -1.93
N GLU A 42 -9.02 17.98 -0.94
CA GLU A 42 -9.41 18.58 0.33
C GLU A 42 -10.21 19.88 0.14
N LEU A 43 -9.76 20.75 -0.78
CA LEU A 43 -10.45 21.98 -1.14
C LEU A 43 -11.75 21.72 -1.91
N ILE A 44 -11.74 20.75 -2.85
CA ILE A 44 -12.93 20.38 -3.64
C ILE A 44 -14.07 19.92 -2.72
N LEU A 45 -13.76 19.24 -1.63
CA LEU A 45 -14.74 18.69 -0.68
C LEU A 45 -15.40 19.75 0.20
N GLN A 46 -14.79 20.93 0.40
CA GLN A 46 -15.38 21.99 1.22
C GLN A 46 -16.75 22.43 0.68
N GLY A 47 -17.71 22.62 1.59
CA GLY A 47 -19.09 23.00 1.27
C GLY A 47 -19.98 21.87 0.72
N LYS A 48 -19.44 20.66 0.47
CA LYS A 48 -20.24 19.51 0.00
C LYS A 48 -21.03 18.84 1.13
N ASP A 49 -22.00 18.00 0.74
CA ASP A 49 -22.68 17.12 1.69
C ASP A 49 -21.72 16.01 2.14
N PRO A 50 -21.60 15.72 3.45
CA PRO A 50 -20.73 14.66 3.96
C PRO A 50 -21.01 13.28 3.36
N ARG A 51 -22.24 13.01 2.90
CA ARG A 51 -22.60 11.74 2.26
C ARG A 51 -21.97 11.56 0.88
N ASP A 52 -21.61 12.66 0.22
CA ASP A 52 -21.00 12.62 -1.11
C ASP A 52 -19.47 12.48 -1.04
N ALA A 53 -18.87 12.77 0.12
CA ALA A 53 -17.42 12.91 0.29
C ALA A 53 -16.63 11.70 -0.23
N TRP A 54 -17.10 10.49 0.06
CA TRP A 54 -16.41 9.26 -0.29
C TRP A 54 -16.29 9.06 -1.81
N VAL A 55 -17.24 9.57 -2.59
CA VAL A 55 -17.20 9.47 -4.06
C VAL A 55 -16.04 10.29 -4.60
N PHE A 56 -15.81 11.50 -4.06
CA PHE A 56 -14.70 12.37 -4.44
C PHE A 56 -13.38 11.88 -3.87
N ALA A 57 -13.34 11.56 -2.58
CA ALA A 57 -12.14 11.10 -1.91
C ALA A 57 -11.60 9.80 -2.53
N GLN A 58 -12.48 8.91 -2.99
CA GLN A 58 -12.07 7.71 -3.72
C GLN A 58 -11.25 8.01 -4.99
N ARG A 59 -11.41 9.18 -5.61
CA ARG A 59 -10.66 9.55 -6.81
C ARG A 59 -9.25 10.03 -6.48
N ILE A 60 -8.89 10.15 -5.20
CA ILE A 60 -7.50 10.35 -4.78
C ILE A 60 -6.59 9.31 -5.47
N CYS A 61 -7.01 8.05 -5.63
CA CYS A 61 -6.20 7.11 -6.38
C CYS A 61 -6.98 5.93 -6.97
N GLY A 62 -6.55 5.50 -8.16
CA GLY A 62 -7.05 4.32 -8.84
C GLY A 62 -6.28 3.03 -8.52
N VAL A 63 -5.00 3.12 -8.13
CA VAL A 63 -4.21 1.96 -7.66
C VAL A 63 -4.67 1.59 -6.26
N CYS A 64 -4.51 2.50 -5.28
CA CYS A 64 -5.03 2.37 -3.92
C CYS A 64 -6.57 2.57 -3.89
N THR A 65 -7.33 2.03 -4.86
CA THR A 65 -8.79 2.16 -4.93
C THR A 65 -9.47 1.58 -3.69
N THR A 66 -10.74 1.90 -3.43
CA THR A 66 -11.53 1.49 -2.24
C THR A 66 -11.12 2.16 -0.93
N VAL A 67 -9.83 2.33 -0.65
CA VAL A 67 -9.32 2.71 0.68
C VAL A 67 -9.81 4.10 1.09
N HIS A 68 -9.75 5.08 0.19
CA HIS A 68 -10.23 6.44 0.45
C HIS A 68 -11.77 6.53 0.52
N ALA A 69 -12.49 5.64 -0.17
CA ALA A 69 -13.94 5.54 -0.05
C ALA A 69 -14.33 5.07 1.37
N ILE A 70 -13.72 3.97 1.81
CA ILE A 70 -13.95 3.35 3.12
C ILE A 70 -13.55 4.32 4.24
N THR A 71 -12.36 4.92 4.14
CA THR A 71 -11.87 5.88 5.14
C THR A 71 -12.76 7.11 5.22
N SER A 72 -13.24 7.62 4.08
CA SER A 72 -14.14 8.77 4.06
C SER A 72 -15.49 8.47 4.72
N VAL A 73 -16.11 7.32 4.48
CA VAL A 73 -17.38 7.00 5.16
C VAL A 73 -17.16 6.79 6.65
N ARG A 74 -16.04 6.14 7.05
CA ARG A 74 -15.65 5.97 8.46
C ARG A 74 -15.49 7.32 9.17
N ALA A 75 -14.89 8.32 8.52
CA ALA A 75 -14.70 9.65 9.12
C ALA A 75 -16.03 10.36 9.41
N VAL A 76 -16.99 10.26 8.48
CA VAL A 76 -18.33 10.84 8.68
C VAL A 76 -19.13 10.04 9.72
N GLU A 77 -19.04 8.70 9.68
CA GLU A 77 -19.68 7.82 10.67
C GLU A 77 -19.16 8.10 12.09
N ASN A 78 -17.85 8.32 12.23
CA ASN A 78 -17.21 8.70 13.48
C ASN A 78 -17.73 10.04 14.01
N ALA A 79 -17.80 11.07 13.16
CA ALA A 79 -18.34 12.39 13.53
C ALA A 79 -19.80 12.30 14.02
N LEU A 80 -20.58 11.40 13.43
CA LEU A 80 -21.98 11.15 13.77
C LEU A 80 -22.17 10.17 14.94
N LYS A 81 -21.11 9.52 15.42
CA LYS A 81 -21.18 8.37 16.35
C LYS A 81 -22.15 7.30 15.85
N LEU A 82 -22.15 7.05 14.55
CA LEU A 82 -23.09 6.17 13.86
C LEU A 82 -22.58 4.72 13.89
N GLU A 83 -23.37 3.82 14.48
CA GLU A 83 -23.11 2.39 14.40
C GLU A 83 -23.36 1.85 12.99
N VAL A 84 -22.47 0.97 12.53
CA VAL A 84 -22.52 0.34 11.21
C VAL A 84 -22.98 -1.11 11.35
N PRO A 85 -23.97 -1.59 10.56
CA PRO A 85 -24.41 -2.99 10.64
C PRO A 85 -23.27 -3.99 10.40
N LEU A 86 -23.29 -5.13 11.10
CA LEU A 86 -22.23 -6.15 11.01
C LEU A 86 -22.00 -6.63 9.58
N ASN A 87 -23.07 -6.92 8.83
CA ASN A 87 -22.94 -7.33 7.43
C ASN A 87 -22.25 -6.28 6.56
N ALA A 88 -22.45 -4.99 6.85
CA ALA A 88 -21.76 -3.91 6.15
C ALA A 88 -20.27 -3.87 6.51
N GLN A 89 -19.91 -4.14 7.77
CA GLN A 89 -18.50 -4.29 8.17
C GLN A 89 -17.86 -5.46 7.44
N TYR A 90 -18.48 -6.65 7.44
CA TYR A 90 -17.94 -7.82 6.76
C TYR A 90 -17.77 -7.60 5.25
N ILE A 91 -18.73 -6.95 4.59
CA ILE A 91 -18.61 -6.59 3.17
C ILE A 91 -17.47 -5.59 2.94
N ARG A 92 -17.33 -4.55 3.77
CA ARG A 92 -16.20 -3.60 3.71
C ARG A 92 -14.86 -4.31 3.91
N ASN A 93 -14.78 -5.20 4.89
CA ASN A 93 -13.59 -5.97 5.23
C ASN A 93 -13.21 -6.93 4.09
N MET A 94 -14.18 -7.60 3.47
CA MET A 94 -13.91 -8.46 2.31
C MET A 94 -13.43 -7.66 1.09
N ILE A 95 -14.03 -6.51 0.80
CA ILE A 95 -13.56 -5.60 -0.26
C ILE A 95 -12.12 -5.16 0.02
N GLN A 96 -11.84 -4.74 1.26
CA GLN A 96 -10.52 -4.34 1.69
C GLN A 96 -9.49 -5.48 1.56
N GLY A 97 -9.80 -6.68 2.08
CA GLY A 97 -8.92 -7.83 2.04
C GLY A 97 -8.59 -8.23 0.61
N ALA A 98 -9.60 -8.38 -0.24
CA ALA A 98 -9.41 -8.72 -1.65
C ALA A 98 -8.61 -7.65 -2.41
N HIS A 99 -8.89 -6.37 -2.17
CA HIS A 99 -8.15 -5.27 -2.79
C HIS A 99 -6.67 -5.25 -2.36
N ASN A 100 -6.38 -5.42 -1.06
CA ASN A 100 -5.00 -5.45 -0.57
C ASN A 100 -4.21 -6.65 -1.14
N VAL A 101 -4.83 -7.83 -1.22
CA VAL A 101 -4.20 -9.01 -1.84
C VAL A 101 -3.87 -8.74 -3.30
N HIS A 102 -4.80 -8.14 -4.05
CA HIS A 102 -4.54 -7.69 -5.42
C HIS A 102 -3.35 -6.71 -5.50
N ASP A 103 -3.37 -5.64 -4.70
CA ASP A 103 -2.34 -4.59 -4.72
C ASP A 103 -0.95 -5.18 -4.40
N HIS A 104 -0.84 -6.03 -3.36
CA HIS A 104 0.44 -6.66 -2.98
C HIS A 104 1.00 -7.59 -4.05
N ILE A 105 0.14 -8.38 -4.72
CA ILE A 105 0.57 -9.22 -5.86
C ILE A 105 1.05 -8.32 -7.01
N VAL A 106 0.31 -7.26 -7.35
CA VAL A 106 0.71 -6.36 -8.43
C VAL A 106 2.02 -5.66 -8.10
N HIS A 107 2.18 -5.15 -6.88
CA HIS A 107 3.37 -4.46 -6.43
C HIS A 107 4.64 -5.31 -6.55
N PHE A 108 4.61 -6.53 -6.02
CA PHE A 108 5.81 -7.37 -6.05
C PHE A 108 6.20 -7.73 -7.47
N TYR A 109 5.29 -8.29 -8.25
CA TYR A 109 5.62 -8.79 -9.58
C TYR A 109 5.77 -7.65 -10.60
N HIS A 110 4.76 -6.79 -10.73
CA HIS A 110 4.67 -5.85 -11.85
C HIS A 110 5.37 -4.52 -11.60
N LEU A 111 5.53 -4.14 -10.33
CA LEU A 111 6.20 -2.88 -9.98
C LEU A 111 7.64 -3.12 -9.52
N SER A 112 7.92 -4.19 -8.77
CA SER A 112 9.23 -4.35 -8.10
C SER A 112 10.13 -5.44 -8.67
N ALA A 113 9.60 -6.53 -9.21
CA ALA A 113 10.43 -7.70 -9.55
C ALA A 113 11.52 -7.38 -10.57
N LEU A 114 11.25 -6.47 -11.51
CA LEU A 114 12.22 -6.05 -12.53
C LEU A 114 13.38 -5.21 -11.98
N ASP A 115 13.36 -4.87 -10.69
CA ASP A 115 14.55 -4.33 -10.02
C ASP A 115 15.58 -5.43 -9.70
N PHE A 116 15.13 -6.68 -9.61
CA PHE A 116 15.92 -7.83 -9.17
C PHE A 116 16.08 -8.90 -10.25
N VAL A 117 15.16 -8.93 -11.22
CA VAL A 117 15.04 -9.93 -12.28
C VAL A 117 15.51 -9.34 -13.61
N ASP A 118 16.45 -10.01 -14.26
CA ASP A 118 16.92 -9.73 -15.61
C ASP A 118 16.25 -10.65 -16.63
N ILE A 119 15.30 -10.11 -17.40
CA ILE A 119 14.55 -10.88 -18.40
C ILE A 119 15.40 -11.26 -19.62
N VAL A 120 16.48 -10.53 -19.92
CA VAL A 120 17.39 -10.91 -21.01
C VAL A 120 18.23 -12.10 -20.57
N SER A 121 18.66 -12.13 -19.30
CA SER A 121 19.35 -13.27 -18.72
C SER A 121 18.48 -14.54 -18.71
N ALA A 122 17.15 -14.42 -18.55
CA ALA A 122 16.22 -15.56 -18.57
C ALA A 122 16.25 -16.36 -19.90
N LEU A 123 16.64 -15.73 -21.01
CA LEU A 123 16.77 -16.42 -22.30
C LEU A 123 17.92 -17.44 -22.34
N LYS A 124 18.89 -17.31 -21.42
CA LYS A 124 20.04 -18.23 -21.32
C LYS A 124 19.75 -19.46 -20.46
N ALA A 125 18.60 -19.50 -19.80
CA ALA A 125 18.25 -20.54 -18.84
C ALA A 125 17.99 -21.89 -19.52
N ASP A 126 18.32 -22.98 -18.83
CA ASP A 126 17.75 -24.30 -19.14
C ASP A 126 16.38 -24.46 -18.45
N PRO A 127 15.27 -24.63 -19.21
CA PRO A 127 13.95 -24.84 -18.62
C PRO A 127 13.85 -26.05 -17.69
N ALA A 128 14.64 -27.11 -17.91
CA ALA A 128 14.63 -28.30 -17.06
C ALA A 128 15.33 -28.01 -15.72
N ALA A 129 16.47 -27.32 -15.75
CA ALA A 129 17.14 -26.85 -14.55
C ALA A 129 16.28 -25.83 -13.78
N THR A 130 15.59 -24.94 -14.50
CA THR A 130 14.63 -23.99 -13.92
C THR A 130 13.49 -24.71 -13.20
N ALA A 131 12.93 -25.75 -13.81
CA ALA A 131 11.89 -26.57 -13.19
C ALA A 131 12.39 -27.25 -11.91
N LYS A 132 13.60 -27.83 -11.94
CA LYS A 132 14.22 -28.45 -10.77
C LYS A 132 14.43 -27.45 -9.64
N LEU A 133 14.90 -26.23 -9.94
CA LEU A 133 15.03 -25.14 -8.97
C LEU A 133 13.67 -24.80 -8.36
N ALA A 134 12.67 -24.49 -9.19
CA ALA A 134 11.36 -24.07 -8.74
C ALA A 134 10.64 -25.15 -7.90
N GLN A 135 10.77 -26.43 -8.28
CA GLN A 135 10.22 -27.57 -7.53
C GLN A 135 10.94 -27.83 -6.21
N SER A 136 12.22 -27.44 -6.07
CA SER A 136 12.93 -27.52 -4.79
C SER A 136 12.47 -26.46 -3.78
N ILE A 137 11.89 -25.36 -4.28
CA ILE A 137 11.40 -24.24 -3.47
C ILE A 137 9.91 -24.43 -3.12
N SER A 138 9.11 -24.95 -4.04
CA SER A 138 7.67 -25.07 -3.88
C SER A 138 7.04 -26.17 -4.72
N GLY A 139 5.98 -26.79 -4.19
CA GLY A 139 5.14 -27.78 -4.87
C GLY A 139 4.15 -27.20 -5.89
N TRP A 140 4.29 -25.93 -6.29
CA TRP A 140 3.38 -25.28 -7.23
C TRP A 140 3.26 -26.09 -8.55
N PRO A 141 2.04 -26.51 -8.96
CA PRO A 141 1.87 -27.43 -10.10
C PRO A 141 2.30 -26.86 -11.45
N LYS A 142 2.45 -25.53 -11.57
CA LYS A 142 2.97 -24.90 -12.81
C LYS A 142 4.48 -24.75 -12.84
N ASN A 143 5.21 -25.27 -11.85
CA ASN A 143 6.68 -25.38 -11.89
C ASN A 143 7.13 -26.57 -12.74
N SER A 144 6.84 -26.56 -14.04
CA SER A 144 7.19 -27.64 -14.97
C SER A 144 8.12 -27.16 -16.08
N THR A 145 8.96 -28.07 -16.60
CA THR A 145 9.84 -27.81 -17.74
C THR A 145 9.07 -27.23 -18.93
N GLN A 146 7.87 -27.75 -19.20
CA GLN A 146 7.04 -27.30 -20.31
C GLN A 146 6.53 -25.86 -20.10
N GLU A 147 6.14 -25.50 -18.88
CA GLU A 147 5.68 -24.14 -18.56
C GLU A 147 6.82 -23.14 -18.75
N PHE A 148 8.00 -23.43 -18.19
CA PHE A 148 9.18 -22.56 -18.31
C PHE A 148 9.67 -22.45 -19.76
N ALA A 149 9.67 -23.55 -20.53
CA ALA A 149 10.01 -23.51 -21.95
C ALA A 149 9.01 -22.67 -22.76
N THR A 150 7.73 -22.70 -22.39
CA THR A 150 6.68 -21.89 -23.04
C THR A 150 6.86 -20.41 -22.73
N ALA A 151 7.11 -20.06 -21.47
CA ALA A 151 7.40 -18.70 -21.04
C ALA A 151 8.68 -18.16 -21.71
N GLN A 152 9.75 -18.95 -21.76
CA GLN A 152 11.00 -18.59 -22.42
C GLN A 152 10.80 -18.34 -23.92
N LYS A 153 10.06 -19.20 -24.63
CA LYS A 153 9.73 -19.01 -26.05
C LYS A 153 8.95 -17.71 -26.28
N LYS A 154 7.98 -17.39 -25.42
CA LYS A 154 7.22 -16.14 -25.50
C LYS A 154 8.13 -14.92 -25.30
N LEU A 155 9.03 -14.99 -24.32
CA LEU A 155 9.99 -13.93 -24.05
C LEU A 155 10.99 -13.77 -25.20
N GLN A 156 11.48 -14.87 -25.77
CA GLN A 156 12.37 -14.87 -26.93
C GLN A 156 11.69 -14.24 -28.15
N ALA A 157 10.44 -14.61 -28.43
CA ALA A 157 9.68 -14.02 -29.54
C ALA A 157 9.45 -12.52 -29.33
N PHE A 158 9.14 -12.10 -28.10
CA PHE A 158 9.01 -10.69 -27.75
C PHE A 158 10.31 -9.92 -27.96
N ILE A 159 11.44 -10.45 -27.49
CA ILE A 159 12.75 -9.80 -27.66
C ILE A 159 13.17 -9.78 -29.14
N ASN A 160 12.98 -10.86 -29.88
CA ASN A 160 13.31 -10.95 -31.30
C ASN A 160 12.47 -10.02 -32.18
N SER A 161 11.32 -9.55 -31.70
CA SER A 161 10.52 -8.57 -32.43
C SER A 161 11.20 -7.20 -32.55
N GLY A 162 12.18 -6.90 -31.67
CA GLY A 162 12.77 -5.56 -31.54
C GLY A 162 11.84 -4.51 -30.91
N GLN A 163 10.58 -4.86 -30.63
CA GLN A 163 9.56 -3.97 -30.06
C GLN A 163 9.44 -4.19 -28.55
N LEU A 164 10.49 -3.85 -27.82
CA LEU A 164 10.59 -4.14 -26.37
C LEU A 164 9.65 -3.29 -25.51
N GLY A 165 9.06 -2.23 -26.06
CA GLY A 165 8.07 -1.38 -25.37
C GLY A 165 8.53 -0.97 -23.96
N ILE A 166 7.70 -1.26 -22.97
CA ILE A 166 7.97 -0.96 -21.55
C ILE A 166 9.21 -1.68 -20.96
N PHE A 167 9.74 -2.69 -21.65
CA PHE A 167 10.95 -3.41 -21.25
C PHE A 167 12.22 -2.92 -21.96
N GLY A 168 12.10 -1.96 -22.89
CA GLY A 168 13.21 -1.46 -23.70
C GLY A 168 14.25 -0.63 -22.92
N SER A 169 13.85 -0.02 -21.81
CA SER A 169 14.70 0.81 -20.94
C SER A 169 15.08 0.12 -19.63
N GLY A 170 15.02 -1.21 -19.57
CA GLY A 170 15.37 -1.97 -18.38
C GLY A 170 16.89 -2.01 -18.10
N TYR A 171 17.24 -2.31 -16.85
CA TYR A 171 18.63 -2.39 -16.36
C TYR A 171 19.27 -3.76 -16.63
N TRP A 172 19.08 -4.30 -17.84
CA TRP A 172 19.54 -5.63 -18.22
C TRP A 172 21.08 -5.70 -18.24
N GLY A 173 21.66 -6.69 -17.59
CA GLY A 173 23.10 -6.84 -17.43
C GLY A 173 23.75 -5.90 -16.40
N HIS A 174 22.97 -5.12 -15.66
CA HIS A 174 23.50 -4.25 -14.61
C HIS A 174 24.26 -5.06 -13.54
N PRO A 175 25.43 -4.59 -13.04
CA PRO A 175 26.26 -5.37 -12.09
C PRO A 175 25.56 -5.70 -10.77
N ALA A 176 24.52 -4.94 -10.41
CA ALA A 176 23.71 -5.22 -9.23
C ALA A 176 22.65 -6.32 -9.45
N MET A 177 22.48 -6.88 -10.65
CA MET A 177 21.60 -8.04 -10.92
C MET A 177 22.33 -9.34 -10.60
N LYS A 178 21.81 -10.12 -9.64
CA LYS A 178 22.50 -11.29 -9.07
C LYS A 178 21.87 -12.65 -9.37
N LEU A 179 20.65 -12.67 -9.92
CA LEU A 179 19.94 -13.91 -10.19
C LEU A 179 20.60 -14.70 -11.32
N THR A 180 20.63 -16.03 -11.20
CA THR A 180 21.03 -16.91 -12.30
C THR A 180 20.01 -16.86 -13.44
N PRO A 181 20.36 -17.27 -14.67
CA PRO A 181 19.40 -17.43 -15.76
C PRO A 181 18.14 -18.21 -15.35
N GLU A 182 18.31 -19.33 -14.64
CA GLU A 182 17.20 -20.18 -14.18
C GLU A 182 16.29 -19.44 -13.19
N ALA A 183 16.86 -18.74 -12.20
CA ALA A 183 16.07 -17.95 -11.25
C ALA A 183 15.33 -16.80 -11.94
N ASN A 184 15.95 -16.17 -12.94
CA ASN A 184 15.30 -15.14 -13.76
C ASN A 184 14.13 -15.70 -14.57
N LEU A 185 14.28 -16.88 -15.20
CA LEU A 185 13.20 -17.51 -15.96
C LEU A 185 12.04 -17.94 -15.05
N MET A 186 12.34 -18.43 -13.84
CA MET A 186 11.34 -18.74 -12.82
C MET A 186 10.52 -17.49 -12.47
N ALA A 187 11.19 -16.41 -12.06
CA ALA A 187 10.53 -15.17 -11.66
C ALA A 187 9.75 -14.51 -12.83
N ALA A 188 10.30 -14.54 -14.06
CA ALA A 188 9.61 -14.04 -15.25
C ALA A 188 8.34 -14.85 -15.58
N SER A 189 8.34 -16.15 -15.31
CA SER A 189 7.17 -17.02 -15.49
C SER A 189 6.10 -16.71 -14.44
N HIS A 190 6.49 -16.55 -13.18
CA HIS A 190 5.57 -16.18 -12.09
C HIS A 190 5.00 -14.77 -12.26
N TYR A 191 5.79 -13.83 -12.78
CA TYR A 191 5.30 -12.50 -13.21
C TYR A 191 4.11 -12.61 -14.15
N LEU A 192 4.20 -13.47 -15.18
CA LEU A 192 3.10 -13.66 -16.13
C LEU A 192 1.88 -14.31 -15.48
N GLN A 193 2.09 -15.28 -14.59
CA GLN A 193 1.01 -15.95 -13.87
C GLN A 193 0.29 -15.00 -12.89
N ALA A 194 1.03 -14.08 -12.24
CA ALA A 194 0.50 -13.14 -11.27
C ALA A 194 -0.62 -12.25 -11.85
N LEU A 195 -0.61 -11.95 -13.16
CA LEU A 195 -1.66 -11.21 -13.86
C LEU A 195 -3.05 -11.87 -13.76
N ASP A 196 -3.11 -13.21 -13.70
CA ASP A 196 -4.36 -13.93 -13.61
C ASP A 196 -4.88 -13.98 -12.17
N TYR A 197 -3.99 -14.17 -11.19
CA TYR A 197 -4.38 -14.27 -9.78
C TYR A 197 -4.81 -12.91 -9.20
N GLN A 198 -4.11 -11.83 -9.55
CA GLN A 198 -4.56 -10.49 -9.16
C GLN A 198 -5.95 -10.16 -9.73
N ARG A 199 -6.27 -10.65 -10.94
CA ARG A 199 -7.56 -10.40 -11.61
C ARG A 199 -8.70 -11.08 -10.86
N ARG A 200 -8.47 -12.28 -10.30
CA ARG A 200 -9.45 -13.04 -9.51
C ARG A 200 -9.85 -12.28 -8.25
N MET A 201 -8.88 -11.68 -7.54
CA MET A 201 -9.19 -10.83 -6.38
C MET A 201 -9.98 -9.58 -6.76
N ASN A 202 -9.66 -8.94 -7.88
CA ASN A 202 -10.47 -7.83 -8.36
C ASN A 202 -11.89 -8.25 -8.79
N LYS A 203 -12.14 -9.50 -9.19
CA LYS A 203 -13.51 -10.01 -9.38
C LYS A 203 -14.28 -10.03 -8.05
N VAL A 204 -13.65 -10.43 -6.94
CA VAL A 204 -14.28 -10.35 -5.60
C VAL A 204 -14.66 -8.90 -5.28
N VAL A 205 -13.72 -7.96 -5.48
CA VAL A 205 -13.99 -6.52 -5.30
C VAL A 205 -15.12 -6.04 -6.21
N ALA A 206 -15.18 -6.48 -7.47
CA ALA A 206 -16.23 -6.08 -8.41
C ALA A 206 -17.62 -6.61 -8.03
N ILE A 207 -17.71 -7.88 -7.59
CA ILE A 207 -19.00 -8.49 -7.20
C ILE A 207 -19.61 -7.73 -6.02
N LEU A 208 -18.80 -7.40 -5.00
CA LEU A 208 -19.26 -6.68 -3.81
C LEU A 208 -19.38 -5.16 -4.06
N GLY A 209 -18.40 -4.59 -4.74
CA GLY A 209 -18.25 -3.16 -4.97
C GLY A 209 -18.93 -2.61 -6.23
N SER A 210 -19.68 -3.45 -6.95
CA SER A 210 -20.30 -3.20 -8.27
C SER A 210 -19.32 -3.04 -9.44
N LYS A 211 -18.14 -2.46 -9.22
CA LYS A 211 -17.03 -2.36 -10.19
C LYS A 211 -15.70 -2.12 -9.48
N THR A 212 -14.61 -2.39 -10.17
CA THR A 212 -13.27 -1.94 -9.78
C THR A 212 -12.46 -1.67 -11.05
N PRO A 213 -11.69 -0.56 -11.13
CA PRO A 213 -11.45 0.45 -10.10
C PRO A 213 -12.67 1.31 -9.71
N HIS A 214 -12.56 1.94 -8.55
CA HIS A 214 -13.54 2.82 -7.90
C HIS A 214 -14.90 2.15 -7.63
N ILE A 215 -15.02 1.45 -6.50
CA ILE A 215 -16.27 0.82 -6.06
C ILE A 215 -17.42 1.83 -5.93
N GLN A 216 -18.65 1.32 -5.99
CA GLN A 216 -19.86 2.15 -5.95
C GLN A 216 -20.94 1.61 -5.00
N ASN A 217 -20.53 0.83 -4.00
CA ASN A 217 -21.45 0.22 -3.03
C ASN A 217 -21.41 0.84 -1.62
N MET A 218 -20.66 1.92 -1.42
CA MET A 218 -20.50 2.54 -0.09
C MET A 218 -21.62 3.54 0.19
N ALA A 219 -21.96 3.68 1.47
CA ALA A 219 -22.82 4.74 1.97
C ALA A 219 -22.38 5.11 3.40
N VAL A 220 -22.52 6.38 3.78
CA VAL A 220 -22.42 6.77 5.20
C VAL A 220 -23.53 6.05 5.96
N GLY A 221 -23.18 5.10 6.81
CA GLY A 221 -24.09 4.22 7.54
C GLY A 221 -24.13 2.76 7.07
N GLY A 222 -23.32 2.36 6.08
CA GLY A 222 -23.18 0.96 5.69
C GLY A 222 -22.79 0.73 4.24
N VAL A 223 -23.46 -0.20 3.58
CA VAL A 223 -23.26 -0.55 2.17
C VAL A 223 -24.60 -0.64 1.44
N THR A 224 -24.59 -0.50 0.11
CA THR A 224 -25.79 -0.56 -0.72
C THR A 224 -26.11 -1.96 -1.21
N ASN A 225 -25.36 -2.98 -0.77
CA ASN A 225 -25.62 -4.38 -1.14
C ASN A 225 -26.92 -4.86 -0.49
N PRO A 226 -27.95 -5.23 -1.26
CA PRO A 226 -29.11 -5.91 -0.71
C PRO A 226 -28.76 -7.38 -0.46
N ILE A 227 -28.90 -7.85 0.77
CA ILE A 227 -28.75 -9.28 1.10
C ILE A 227 -30.13 -9.91 1.03
N ASN A 228 -30.34 -10.75 0.03
CA ASN A 228 -31.59 -11.51 -0.16
C ASN A 228 -31.27 -12.77 -0.97
N MET A 229 -31.62 -13.94 -0.43
CA MET A 229 -31.33 -15.23 -1.04
C MET A 229 -32.34 -15.62 -2.13
N ASP A 230 -33.50 -14.97 -2.15
CA ASP A 230 -34.63 -15.33 -3.01
C ASP A 230 -34.73 -14.45 -4.28
N SER A 231 -33.88 -13.43 -4.40
CA SER A 231 -33.91 -12.48 -5.52
C SER A 231 -32.63 -12.54 -6.35
N GLN A 232 -32.75 -12.83 -7.64
CA GLN A 232 -31.59 -12.93 -8.54
C GLN A 232 -30.82 -11.60 -8.69
N SER A 233 -31.47 -10.47 -8.46
CA SER A 233 -30.85 -9.13 -8.58
C SER A 233 -30.03 -8.71 -7.36
N THR A 234 -30.03 -9.50 -6.27
CA THR A 234 -29.40 -9.14 -4.99
C THR A 234 -28.12 -9.93 -4.71
N LEU A 235 -27.50 -9.75 -3.55
CA LEU A 235 -26.38 -10.59 -3.10
C LEU A 235 -26.92 -11.94 -2.62
N THR A 236 -26.88 -12.93 -3.52
CA THR A 236 -27.39 -14.29 -3.34
C THR A 236 -26.31 -15.27 -2.86
N LEU A 237 -26.73 -16.47 -2.46
CA LEU A 237 -25.84 -17.58 -2.11
C LEU A 237 -24.87 -17.93 -3.25
N GLU A 238 -25.34 -17.94 -4.49
CA GLU A 238 -24.52 -18.20 -5.68
C GLU A 238 -23.34 -17.20 -5.78
N LYS A 239 -23.61 -15.90 -5.64
CA LYS A 239 -22.57 -14.85 -5.68
C LYS A 239 -21.59 -15.00 -4.52
N LEU A 240 -22.09 -15.34 -3.33
CA LEU A 240 -21.25 -15.58 -2.14
C LEU A 240 -20.36 -16.82 -2.31
N MET A 241 -20.87 -17.90 -2.90
CA MET A 241 -20.07 -19.09 -3.23
C MET A 241 -19.05 -18.81 -4.32
N TYR A 242 -19.39 -18.00 -5.33
CA TYR A 242 -18.42 -17.61 -6.35
C TYR A 242 -17.28 -16.76 -5.77
N ILE A 243 -17.59 -15.84 -4.85
CA ILE A 243 -16.58 -15.12 -4.07
C ILE A 243 -15.66 -16.11 -3.34
N LYS A 244 -16.21 -17.12 -2.65
CA LYS A 244 -15.43 -18.12 -1.92
C LYS A 244 -14.47 -18.88 -2.83
N GLN A 245 -14.95 -19.34 -4.00
CA GLN A 245 -14.12 -20.02 -4.99
C GLN A 245 -12.94 -19.15 -5.42
N LEU A 246 -13.19 -17.87 -5.74
CA LEU A 246 -12.14 -16.94 -6.14
C LEU A 246 -11.10 -16.71 -5.03
N ILE A 247 -11.55 -16.61 -3.76
CA ILE A 247 -10.66 -16.49 -2.60
C ILE A 247 -9.75 -17.72 -2.50
N ASP A 248 -10.32 -18.93 -2.54
CA ASP A 248 -9.56 -20.18 -2.37
C ASP A 248 -8.50 -20.36 -3.46
N GLU A 249 -8.86 -20.10 -4.72
CA GLU A 249 -7.96 -20.21 -5.87
C GLU A 249 -6.70 -19.32 -5.76
N VAL A 250 -6.77 -18.18 -5.07
CA VAL A 250 -5.62 -17.27 -4.93
C VAL A 250 -4.74 -17.62 -3.73
N GLY A 251 -5.28 -18.31 -2.73
CA GLY A 251 -4.51 -18.72 -1.54
C GLY A 251 -3.32 -19.61 -1.88
N ASP A 252 -3.51 -20.54 -2.82
CA ASP A 252 -2.43 -21.41 -3.29
C ASP A 252 -1.32 -20.63 -3.99
N PHE A 253 -1.67 -19.63 -4.81
CA PHE A 253 -0.66 -18.79 -5.48
C PHE A 253 0.15 -17.97 -4.47
N ILE A 254 -0.50 -17.43 -3.43
CA ILE A 254 0.20 -16.66 -2.39
C ILE A 254 1.20 -17.56 -1.65
N THR A 255 0.75 -18.73 -1.19
CA THR A 255 1.54 -19.60 -0.32
C THR A 255 2.58 -20.43 -1.07
N GLN A 256 2.35 -20.75 -2.34
CA GLN A 256 3.22 -21.60 -3.15
C GLN A 256 4.02 -20.83 -4.21
N VAL A 257 3.74 -19.55 -4.46
CA VAL A 257 4.49 -18.74 -5.44
C VAL A 257 4.99 -17.45 -4.82
N TYR A 258 4.09 -16.58 -4.34
CA TYR A 258 4.51 -15.25 -3.85
C TYR A 258 5.43 -15.31 -2.64
N ILE A 259 5.05 -16.04 -1.59
CA ILE A 259 5.88 -16.18 -0.38
C ILE A 259 7.23 -16.86 -0.72
N PRO A 260 7.26 -18.02 -1.43
CA PRO A 260 8.52 -18.66 -1.78
C PRO A 260 9.42 -17.83 -2.70
N ASP A 261 8.87 -17.10 -3.68
CA ASP A 261 9.64 -16.22 -4.56
C ASP A 261 10.31 -15.10 -3.76
N VAL A 262 9.60 -14.47 -2.83
CA VAL A 262 10.14 -13.42 -1.96
C VAL A 262 11.29 -13.97 -1.10
N ALA A 263 11.14 -15.17 -0.55
CA ALA A 263 12.18 -15.80 0.24
C ALA A 263 13.41 -16.19 -0.62
N ALA A 264 13.18 -16.80 -1.79
CA ALA A 264 14.24 -17.24 -2.69
C ALA A 264 15.01 -16.05 -3.28
N ILE A 265 14.32 -15.05 -3.83
CA ILE A 265 14.94 -13.82 -4.34
C ILE A 265 15.63 -13.08 -3.20
N GLY A 266 14.98 -12.97 -2.03
CA GLY A 266 15.57 -12.36 -0.83
C GLY A 266 16.91 -13.00 -0.44
N ALA A 267 17.05 -14.32 -0.58
CA ALA A 267 18.29 -15.02 -0.29
C ALA A 267 19.43 -14.65 -1.28
N PHE A 268 19.15 -14.51 -2.58
CA PHE A 268 20.15 -14.03 -3.56
C PHE A 268 20.63 -12.60 -3.27
N TYR A 269 19.81 -11.81 -2.58
CA TYR A 269 20.07 -10.42 -2.24
C TYR A 269 20.21 -10.21 -0.73
N ALA A 270 20.67 -11.19 0.04
CA ALA A 270 20.73 -11.10 1.49
C ALA A 270 21.60 -9.95 2.02
N ASP A 271 22.56 -9.45 1.23
CA ASP A 271 23.32 -8.23 1.53
C ASP A 271 22.43 -6.99 1.63
N TRP A 272 21.27 -6.98 0.95
CA TRP A 272 20.28 -5.90 1.04
C TRP A 272 19.52 -5.86 2.36
N THR A 273 19.79 -6.77 3.30
CA THR A 273 19.37 -6.62 4.71
C THR A 273 20.10 -5.47 5.41
N GLN A 274 21.26 -5.04 4.90
CA GLN A 274 22.07 -3.97 5.48
C GLN A 274 21.67 -2.57 4.98
N TYR A 275 20.89 -2.49 3.90
CA TYR A 275 20.50 -1.24 3.24
C TYR A 275 19.00 -0.97 3.37
N GLY A 276 18.59 0.29 3.22
CA GLY A 276 17.18 0.66 3.30
C GLY A 276 16.66 0.82 4.72
N ARG A 277 17.50 0.94 5.75
CA ARG A 277 16.99 1.23 7.09
C ARG A 277 16.45 2.66 7.10
N GLY A 278 15.12 2.80 7.10
CA GLY A 278 14.44 4.09 7.14
C GLY A 278 14.27 4.61 8.57
N VAL A 279 13.25 5.45 8.76
CA VAL A 279 12.78 5.83 10.09
C VAL A 279 12.23 4.59 10.80
N VAL A 280 12.73 4.30 12.00
CA VAL A 280 12.37 3.08 12.76
C VAL A 280 11.29 3.28 13.81
N ASN A 281 10.71 4.48 13.91
CA ASN A 281 9.43 4.64 14.58
C ASN A 281 8.34 4.11 13.65
N TYR A 282 7.59 3.09 14.05
CA TYR A 282 6.57 2.50 13.20
C TYR A 282 5.17 2.85 13.67
N LEU A 283 4.31 3.24 12.74
CA LEU A 283 2.90 3.52 13.01
C LEU A 283 2.01 2.68 12.10
N SER A 284 1.04 2.00 12.71
CA SER A 284 -0.01 1.22 12.04
C SER A 284 -1.29 1.32 12.85
N ILE A 285 -2.46 1.18 12.19
CA ILE A 285 -3.77 1.27 12.84
C ILE A 285 -4.55 -0.04 12.75
N PRO A 286 -5.39 -0.36 13.76
CA PRO A 286 -6.14 -1.60 13.75
C PRO A 286 -7.17 -1.58 12.62
N ASP A 287 -7.47 -2.73 12.02
CA ASP A 287 -8.44 -2.76 10.92
C ASP A 287 -9.25 -4.06 10.87
N MET A 288 -10.23 -4.08 9.97
CA MET A 288 -11.30 -5.08 9.88
C MET A 288 -12.15 -5.14 11.15
N PRO A 289 -13.01 -4.12 11.40
CA PRO A 289 -13.92 -4.10 12.54
C PRO A 289 -14.81 -5.35 12.59
N LEU A 290 -15.02 -5.87 13.80
CA LEU A 290 -15.82 -7.06 14.09
C LEU A 290 -17.11 -6.76 14.85
N ASP A 291 -17.35 -5.50 15.19
CA ASP A 291 -18.56 -5.04 15.88
C ASP A 291 -19.16 -3.79 15.20
N THR A 292 -20.35 -3.39 15.64
CA THR A 292 -21.09 -2.27 15.05
C THR A 292 -20.51 -0.90 15.41
N LYS A 293 -19.68 -0.84 16.46
CA LYS A 293 -19.11 0.39 17.02
C LYS A 293 -17.66 0.65 16.59
N GLY A 294 -17.01 -0.36 16.00
CA GLY A 294 -15.58 -0.40 15.73
C GLY A 294 -14.73 -0.30 16.99
N THR A 295 -15.08 -1.10 18.01
CA THR A 295 -14.30 -1.26 19.25
C THR A 295 -13.45 -2.52 19.25
N THR A 296 -13.70 -3.44 18.33
CA THR A 296 -12.99 -4.72 18.16
C THR A 296 -12.57 -4.87 16.71
N PHE A 297 -11.33 -5.28 16.48
CA PHE A 297 -10.72 -5.42 15.16
C PHE A 297 -10.09 -6.80 15.01
N ALA A 298 -10.16 -7.37 13.81
CA ALA A 298 -9.48 -8.64 13.53
C ALA A 298 -7.96 -8.47 13.48
N LEU A 299 -7.49 -7.32 12.99
CA LEU A 299 -6.06 -7.02 12.85
C LEU A 299 -5.64 -5.96 13.87
N PRO A 300 -4.84 -6.32 14.89
CA PRO A 300 -4.34 -5.36 15.87
C PRO A 300 -3.20 -4.51 15.28
N ALA A 301 -2.97 -3.34 15.88
CA ALA A 301 -1.89 -2.45 15.45
C ALA A 301 -1.52 -1.43 16.55
N GLY A 302 -0.54 -0.59 16.26
CA GLY A 302 -0.11 0.44 17.19
C GLY A 302 1.17 1.16 16.75
N TYR A 303 1.78 1.83 17.72
CA TYR A 303 3.04 2.56 17.57
C TYR A 303 4.20 1.80 18.20
N ILE A 304 5.35 1.75 17.51
CA ILE A 304 6.60 1.18 18.01
C ILE A 304 7.66 2.28 17.99
N ASP A 305 8.22 2.59 19.16
CA ASP A 305 9.25 3.62 19.29
C ASP A 305 10.65 3.04 19.03
N GLY A 306 11.41 3.66 18.12
CA GLY A 306 12.82 3.33 17.88
C GLY A 306 13.08 1.91 17.37
N GLY A 307 12.09 1.24 16.80
CA GLY A 307 12.20 -0.13 16.30
C GLY A 307 12.26 -1.19 17.40
N ASP A 308 12.09 -0.82 18.67
CA ASP A 308 12.09 -1.72 19.80
C ASP A 308 10.69 -2.29 20.01
N LEU A 309 10.48 -3.56 19.62
CA LEU A 309 9.18 -4.23 19.71
C LEU A 309 8.64 -4.31 21.15
N THR A 310 9.48 -4.18 22.17
CA THR A 310 9.04 -4.16 23.58
C THR A 310 8.36 -2.84 23.95
N LYS A 311 8.54 -1.77 23.16
CA LYS A 311 7.92 -0.45 23.32
C LYS A 311 6.65 -0.28 22.50
N PHE A 312 5.99 -1.39 22.16
CA PHE A 312 4.72 -1.36 21.43
C PHE A 312 3.60 -0.72 22.27
N THR A 313 2.97 0.31 21.72
CA THR A 313 1.80 0.98 22.29
C THR A 313 0.59 0.72 21.40
N PRO A 314 -0.43 -0.03 21.85
CA PRO A 314 -1.59 -0.37 21.03
C PRO A 314 -2.47 0.85 20.74
N ILE A 315 -3.01 0.90 19.53
CA ILE A 315 -4.15 1.76 19.15
C ILE A 315 -5.39 0.87 19.13
N LYS A 316 -6.44 1.26 19.87
CA LYS A 316 -7.51 0.33 20.26
C LYS A 316 -8.75 0.40 19.38
N ASP A 317 -9.24 1.60 19.09
CA ASP A 317 -10.53 1.78 18.45
C ASP A 317 -10.67 3.08 17.64
N PHE A 318 -11.82 3.25 16.96
CA PHE A 318 -12.11 4.45 16.16
C PHE A 318 -12.24 5.75 16.97
N HIS A 319 -12.16 5.70 18.29
CA HIS A 319 -12.21 6.86 19.18
C HIS A 319 -10.96 6.98 20.05
N ASP A 320 -9.86 6.30 19.66
CA ASP A 320 -8.63 6.28 20.45
C ASP A 320 -8.00 7.68 20.54
N PRO A 321 -7.96 8.30 21.74
CA PRO A 321 -7.44 9.66 21.90
C PRO A 321 -5.92 9.74 21.75
N TYR A 322 -5.19 8.61 21.90
CA TYR A 322 -3.75 8.57 21.67
C TYR A 322 -3.45 8.76 20.18
N PHE A 323 -4.21 8.09 19.31
CA PHE A 323 -4.11 8.31 17.88
C PHE A 323 -4.58 9.71 17.49
N GLU A 324 -5.78 10.09 17.95
CA GLU A 324 -6.40 11.38 17.59
C GLU A 324 -5.45 12.55 17.87
N LYS A 325 -4.87 12.63 19.06
CA LYS A 325 -4.01 13.77 19.46
C LYS A 325 -2.61 13.72 18.87
N GLY A 326 -2.17 12.56 18.38
CA GLY A 326 -0.78 12.33 18.00
C GLY A 326 -0.41 12.91 16.64
N VAL A 327 -1.36 13.07 15.72
CA VAL A 327 -1.09 13.41 14.32
C VAL A 327 -0.99 14.91 14.09
N LYS A 328 0.11 15.35 13.45
CA LYS A 328 0.27 16.72 12.91
C LYS A 328 0.97 16.69 11.56
N GLU A 329 0.82 17.75 10.77
CA GLU A 329 1.51 17.95 9.49
C GLU A 329 2.19 19.33 9.44
N SER A 330 3.48 19.37 9.08
CA SER A 330 4.18 20.60 8.71
C SER A 330 4.21 20.79 7.20
N VAL A 331 4.36 22.04 6.78
CA VAL A 331 4.53 22.46 5.38
C VAL A 331 5.78 23.31 5.17
N LYS A 332 6.73 23.30 6.12
CA LYS A 332 7.95 24.12 6.07
C LYS A 332 8.71 23.94 4.75
N HIS A 333 8.95 22.68 4.36
CA HIS A 333 9.66 22.29 3.14
C HIS A 333 8.71 21.87 1.98
N SER A 334 7.43 22.18 2.10
CA SER A 334 6.40 21.85 1.10
C SER A 334 5.86 23.10 0.41
N TRP A 335 5.37 23.00 -0.84
CA TRP A 335 4.82 24.13 -1.62
C TRP A 335 3.41 24.58 -1.16
N TYR A 336 3.27 24.89 0.13
CA TYR A 336 2.08 25.51 0.73
C TYR A 336 2.46 26.75 1.55
N GLN A 337 1.49 27.64 1.79
CA GLN A 337 1.65 28.74 2.74
C GLN A 337 1.89 28.16 4.15
N GLY A 338 3.02 28.51 4.76
CA GLY A 338 3.43 28.05 6.09
C GLY A 338 3.45 29.18 7.12
N GLY A 339 4.16 28.95 8.24
CA GLY A 339 4.40 29.97 9.29
C GLY A 339 3.58 29.79 10.57
N LYS A 340 2.74 28.76 10.65
CA LYS A 340 1.96 28.40 11.85
C LYS A 340 2.53 27.19 12.62
N GLY A 341 3.68 26.68 12.19
CA GLY A 341 4.21 25.39 12.65
C GLY A 341 3.36 24.19 12.21
N PRO A 342 3.58 23.01 12.78
CA PRO A 342 2.81 21.80 12.50
C PRO A 342 1.36 21.94 12.95
N LEU A 343 0.41 21.60 12.08
CA LEU A 343 -1.02 21.68 12.36
C LEU A 343 -1.64 20.29 12.56
N HIS A 344 -2.58 20.20 13.49
CA HIS A 344 -3.45 19.03 13.60
C HIS A 344 -4.43 18.99 12.41
N PRO A 345 -4.75 17.83 11.81
CA PRO A 345 -5.59 17.76 10.60
C PRO A 345 -6.99 18.40 10.72
N TYR A 346 -7.62 18.42 11.89
CA TYR A 346 -8.88 19.17 12.06
C TYR A 346 -8.75 20.67 11.77
N ASP A 347 -7.59 21.23 12.07
CA ASP A 347 -7.26 22.65 11.90
C ASP A 347 -6.27 22.84 10.72
N GLY A 348 -6.08 21.81 9.90
CA GLY A 348 -5.14 21.78 8.79
C GLY A 348 -5.58 22.68 7.63
N GLU A 349 -4.59 23.27 6.96
CA GLU A 349 -4.75 24.16 5.81
C GLU A 349 -3.99 23.61 4.59
N THR A 350 -4.54 23.82 3.39
CA THR A 350 -3.94 23.37 2.12
C THR A 350 -3.96 24.51 1.11
N ILE A 351 -3.22 25.57 1.40
CA ILE A 351 -3.14 26.78 0.55
C ILE A 351 -1.86 26.70 -0.29
N PRO A 352 -1.93 26.47 -1.61
CA PRO A 352 -0.75 26.25 -2.45
C PRO A 352 0.14 27.50 -2.52
N ASN A 353 1.47 27.28 -2.54
CA ASN A 353 2.50 28.30 -2.70
C ASN A 353 3.75 27.68 -3.33
N PHE A 354 3.78 27.60 -4.65
CA PHE A 354 4.89 27.05 -5.41
C PHE A 354 6.04 28.07 -5.52
N THR A 355 7.28 27.63 -5.29
CA THR A 355 8.46 28.51 -5.19
C THR A 355 9.69 27.97 -5.93
N ASP A 356 9.47 27.09 -6.91
CA ASP A 356 10.51 26.22 -7.50
C ASP A 356 11.24 25.36 -6.45
N TRP A 357 12.20 24.55 -6.92
CA TRP A 357 13.02 23.70 -6.06
C TRP A 357 14.07 24.50 -5.30
N GLN A 358 14.14 24.28 -3.99
CA GLN A 358 15.17 24.83 -3.11
C GLN A 358 15.67 23.73 -2.17
N ASP A 359 16.96 23.37 -2.24
CA ASP A 359 17.53 22.25 -1.47
C ASP A 359 17.31 22.40 0.05
N ASP A 360 17.47 23.62 0.57
CA ASP A 360 17.25 23.98 1.99
C ASP A 360 15.87 24.61 2.24
N GLY A 361 15.05 24.75 1.20
CA GLY A 361 13.76 25.44 1.22
C GLY A 361 12.60 24.49 0.88
N LYS A 362 11.65 24.97 0.08
CA LYS A 362 10.53 24.15 -0.38
C LYS A 362 10.92 23.35 -1.61
N TYR A 363 10.63 22.05 -1.60
CA TYR A 363 11.00 21.18 -2.72
C TYR A 363 9.95 20.12 -3.07
N SER A 364 8.78 20.08 -2.41
CA SER A 364 7.75 19.07 -2.68
C SER A 364 6.32 19.53 -2.47
N TRP A 365 5.35 18.92 -3.16
CA TRP A 365 3.93 19.06 -2.84
C TRP A 365 3.45 18.18 -1.69
N ILE A 366 4.27 17.25 -1.19
CA ILE A 366 3.86 16.39 -0.08
C ILE A 366 4.03 17.17 1.24
N LYS A 367 3.07 17.07 2.18
CA LYS A 367 3.20 17.59 3.55
C LYS A 367 4.10 16.68 4.41
N SER A 368 4.54 17.15 5.57
CA SER A 368 5.45 16.40 6.45
C SER A 368 4.75 16.00 7.75
N PRO A 369 4.14 14.81 7.83
CA PRO A 369 3.43 14.37 9.03
C PRO A 369 4.39 13.88 10.12
N THR A 370 3.93 14.00 11.36
CA THR A 370 4.62 13.52 12.57
C THR A 370 3.60 12.91 13.53
N PHE A 371 4.04 11.93 14.31
CA PHE A 371 3.25 11.34 15.39
C PHE A 371 3.92 11.66 16.73
N TYR A 372 3.26 12.44 17.58
CA TYR A 372 3.87 13.05 18.78
C TYR A 372 5.22 13.70 18.46
N ASP A 373 5.23 14.54 17.41
CA ASP A 373 6.38 15.32 16.94
C ASP A 373 7.59 14.47 16.50
N LYS A 374 7.40 13.17 16.28
CA LYS A 374 8.40 12.27 15.69
C LYS A 374 8.01 11.84 14.28
N ARG A 375 9.00 11.72 13.39
CA ARG A 375 8.82 11.02 12.11
C ARG A 375 8.46 9.56 12.37
N ALA A 376 7.55 9.03 11.57
CA ALA A 376 7.16 7.61 11.62
C ALA A 376 7.10 7.02 10.22
N GLN A 377 7.50 5.76 10.10
CA GLN A 377 7.32 4.95 8.92
C GLN A 377 6.02 4.14 9.04
N VAL A 378 5.23 4.14 7.98
CA VAL A 378 3.99 3.36 7.87
C VAL A 378 4.13 2.33 6.74
N GLY A 379 3.20 1.38 6.67
CA GLY A 379 3.15 0.38 5.59
C GLY A 379 3.27 -1.05 6.08
N PRO A 380 3.43 -2.01 5.15
CA PRO A 380 3.42 -3.43 5.51
C PRO A 380 4.45 -3.80 6.58
N LEU A 381 5.63 -3.19 6.58
CA LEU A 381 6.61 -3.41 7.65
C LEU A 381 6.11 -2.93 9.02
N ALA A 382 5.59 -1.71 9.09
CA ALA A 382 5.05 -1.17 10.34
C ALA A 382 3.89 -2.03 10.88
N ASN A 383 2.97 -2.42 9.99
CA ASN A 383 1.82 -3.25 10.35
C ASN A 383 2.21 -4.66 10.77
N VAL A 384 3.12 -5.32 10.05
CA VAL A 384 3.60 -6.67 10.43
C VAL A 384 4.36 -6.64 11.75
N LEU A 385 5.24 -5.66 11.98
CA LEU A 385 5.95 -5.52 13.25
C LEU A 385 4.97 -5.20 14.39
N GLY A 386 3.97 -4.34 14.16
CA GLY A 386 2.91 -4.03 15.12
C GLY A 386 2.11 -5.28 15.53
N MET A 387 1.63 -6.05 14.55
CA MET A 387 0.93 -7.32 14.80
C MET A 387 1.83 -8.37 15.47
N TYR A 388 3.12 -8.42 15.10
CA TYR A 388 4.08 -9.34 15.72
C TYR A 388 4.28 -9.00 17.20
N ALA A 389 4.49 -7.71 17.51
CA ALA A 389 4.68 -7.21 18.88
C ALA A 389 3.41 -7.34 19.73
N SER A 390 2.22 -7.25 19.12
CA SER A 390 0.95 -7.45 19.83
C SER A 390 0.65 -8.92 20.15
N GLY A 391 1.47 -9.87 19.69
CA GLY A 391 1.24 -11.31 19.89
C GLY A 391 0.25 -11.93 18.91
N HIS A 392 -0.01 -11.31 17.75
CA HIS A 392 -0.94 -11.86 16.77
C HIS A 392 -0.39 -13.17 16.16
N GLN A 393 -1.01 -14.29 16.53
CA GLN A 393 -0.47 -15.64 16.29
C GLN A 393 -0.22 -15.94 14.81
N ARG A 394 -1.16 -15.60 13.91
CA ARG A 394 -1.00 -15.85 12.47
C ARG A 394 0.14 -15.03 11.87
N THR A 395 0.32 -13.79 12.30
CA THR A 395 1.45 -12.97 11.85
C THR A 395 2.77 -13.53 12.36
N GLN A 396 2.86 -13.90 13.64
CA GLN A 396 4.09 -14.50 14.19
C GLN A 396 4.47 -15.78 13.45
N PHE A 397 3.50 -16.64 13.14
CA PHE A 397 3.71 -17.83 12.32
C PHE A 397 4.32 -17.49 10.96
N TRP A 398 3.69 -16.60 10.19
CA TRP A 398 4.15 -16.29 8.83
C TRP A 398 5.47 -15.50 8.80
N VAL A 399 5.71 -14.61 9.76
CA VAL A 399 7.01 -13.94 9.90
C VAL A 399 8.10 -14.97 10.13
N ASN A 400 7.91 -15.86 11.11
CA ASN A 400 8.91 -16.89 11.43
C ASN A 400 9.11 -17.85 10.24
N ALA A 401 8.03 -18.28 9.58
CA ALA A 401 8.11 -19.16 8.42
C ALA A 401 8.90 -18.56 7.26
N VAL A 402 8.70 -17.28 6.94
CA VAL A 402 9.47 -16.59 5.88
C VAL A 402 10.93 -16.44 6.28
N LEU A 403 11.22 -16.04 7.53
CA LEU A 403 12.59 -15.90 8.02
C LEU A 403 13.33 -17.25 8.07
N ASP A 404 12.64 -18.32 8.45
CA ASP A 404 13.18 -19.68 8.47
C ASP A 404 13.45 -20.18 7.04
N ALA A 405 12.55 -19.89 6.09
CA ALA A 405 12.76 -20.20 4.69
C ALA A 405 14.02 -19.50 4.16
N VAL A 406 14.17 -18.18 4.39
CA VAL A 406 15.39 -17.45 3.99
C VAL A 406 16.62 -18.01 4.70
N SER A 407 16.53 -18.30 6.00
CA SER A 407 17.64 -18.88 6.78
C SER A 407 18.09 -20.22 6.21
N GLY A 408 17.15 -21.06 5.76
CA GLY A 408 17.44 -22.33 5.09
C GLY A 408 18.19 -22.15 3.78
N HIS A 409 17.84 -21.15 2.97
CA HIS A 409 18.55 -20.85 1.72
C HIS A 409 19.97 -20.29 1.98
N LEU A 410 20.16 -19.51 3.04
CA LEU A 410 21.46 -18.91 3.38
C LEU A 410 22.38 -19.82 4.19
N GLY A 411 21.84 -20.83 4.88
CA GLY A 411 22.57 -21.63 5.86
C GLY A 411 22.93 -20.86 7.14
N SER A 412 22.36 -19.66 7.34
CA SER A 412 22.59 -18.80 8.51
C SER A 412 21.28 -18.23 9.02
N LYS A 413 21.14 -18.09 10.34
CA LYS A 413 19.90 -17.60 10.96
C LYS A 413 19.65 -16.12 10.65
N VAL A 414 18.47 -15.82 10.11
CA VAL A 414 17.96 -14.46 9.88
C VAL A 414 16.93 -14.13 10.95
N GLY A 415 17.16 -13.05 11.69
CA GLY A 415 16.26 -12.58 12.73
C GLY A 415 15.28 -11.50 12.25
N VAL A 416 14.35 -11.12 13.14
CA VAL A 416 13.36 -10.06 12.87
C VAL A 416 14.00 -8.72 12.54
N ASP A 417 15.21 -8.42 13.05
CA ASP A 417 15.93 -7.18 12.73
C ASP A 417 16.25 -7.04 11.23
N ALA A 418 16.37 -8.16 10.49
CA ALA A 418 16.55 -8.13 9.03
C ALA A 418 15.35 -7.52 8.30
N LEU A 419 14.17 -7.45 8.93
CA LEU A 419 12.99 -6.80 8.36
C LEU A 419 13.16 -5.28 8.25
N HIS A 420 14.08 -4.67 9.01
CA HIS A 420 14.36 -3.22 9.02
C HIS A 420 15.23 -2.81 7.82
N SER A 421 14.88 -3.29 6.62
CA SER A 421 15.67 -3.17 5.39
C SER A 421 14.80 -3.09 4.14
N THR A 422 15.42 -2.86 2.98
CA THR A 422 14.73 -2.84 1.68
C THR A 422 14.06 -4.18 1.35
N ILE A 423 14.80 -5.29 1.43
CA ILE A 423 14.22 -6.62 1.18
C ILE A 423 13.30 -7.06 2.31
N GLY A 424 13.56 -6.61 3.55
CA GLY A 424 12.69 -6.80 4.70
C GLY A 424 11.30 -6.22 4.51
N ARG A 425 11.20 -5.04 3.88
CA ARG A 425 9.90 -4.43 3.50
C ARG A 425 9.14 -5.24 2.46
N HIS A 426 9.82 -5.92 1.52
CA HIS A 426 9.16 -6.87 0.61
C HIS A 426 8.67 -8.12 1.35
N ALA A 427 9.50 -8.70 2.23
CA ALA A 427 9.11 -9.85 3.07
C ALA A 427 7.88 -9.52 3.94
N ALA A 428 7.86 -8.36 4.60
CA ALA A 428 6.71 -7.92 5.38
C ALA A 428 5.45 -7.74 4.52
N ARG A 429 5.56 -7.26 3.29
CA ARG A 429 4.42 -7.15 2.36
C ARG A 429 3.85 -8.52 1.95
N ALA A 430 4.72 -9.50 1.72
CA ALA A 430 4.30 -10.86 1.42
C ALA A 430 3.58 -11.50 2.62
N VAL A 431 4.15 -11.37 3.83
CA VAL A 431 3.53 -11.81 5.09
C VAL A 431 2.16 -11.15 5.29
N ARG A 432 2.07 -9.84 5.08
CA ARG A 432 0.80 -9.12 5.18
C ARG A 432 -0.23 -9.64 4.17
N CYS A 433 0.19 -9.97 2.95
CA CYS A 433 -0.68 -10.50 1.91
C CYS A 433 -1.34 -11.83 2.33
N VAL A 434 -0.56 -12.78 2.87
CA VAL A 434 -1.11 -14.07 3.30
C VAL A 434 -1.99 -13.94 4.55
N VAL A 435 -1.61 -13.10 5.52
CA VAL A 435 -2.45 -12.83 6.71
C VAL A 435 -3.80 -12.21 6.31
N LEU A 436 -3.79 -11.25 5.37
CA LEU A 436 -5.03 -10.63 4.87
C LEU A 436 -5.89 -11.60 4.07
N HIS A 437 -5.28 -12.54 3.34
CA HIS A 437 -6.02 -13.58 2.62
C HIS A 437 -6.72 -14.55 3.57
N GLU A 438 -6.05 -14.99 4.63
CA GLU A 438 -6.64 -15.83 5.66
C GLU A 438 -7.77 -15.11 6.40
N GLU A 439 -7.57 -13.83 6.74
CA GLU A 439 -8.63 -13.03 7.37
C GLU A 439 -9.80 -12.80 6.40
N LEU A 440 -9.56 -12.62 5.11
CA LEU A 440 -10.61 -12.53 4.09
C LEU A 440 -11.49 -13.79 4.07
N GLN A 441 -10.90 -14.99 4.22
CA GLN A 441 -11.68 -16.23 4.37
C GLN A 441 -12.54 -16.23 5.64
N ASN A 442 -12.00 -15.71 6.76
CA ASN A 442 -12.73 -15.57 8.01
C ASN A 442 -13.90 -14.56 7.89
N GLN A 443 -13.69 -13.41 7.26
CA GLN A 443 -14.74 -12.40 7.04
C GLN A 443 -15.89 -12.94 6.18
N TRP A 444 -15.58 -13.73 5.16
CA TRP A 444 -16.61 -14.43 4.38
C TRP A 444 -17.42 -15.39 5.25
N LYS A 445 -16.76 -16.17 6.12
CA LYS A 445 -17.42 -17.09 7.05
C LYS A 445 -18.34 -16.33 8.02
N LEU A 446 -17.85 -15.24 8.62
CA LEU A 446 -18.63 -14.41 9.54
C LEU A 446 -19.88 -13.82 8.87
N LEU A 447 -19.78 -13.38 7.62
CA LEU A 447 -20.94 -12.93 6.85
C LEU A 447 -21.95 -14.06 6.65
N MET A 448 -21.51 -15.23 6.21
CA MET A 448 -22.38 -16.39 6.00
C MET A 448 -23.10 -16.81 7.29
N GLU A 449 -22.38 -16.84 8.42
CA GLU A 449 -22.93 -17.17 9.73
C GLU A 449 -23.97 -16.14 10.20
N ASN A 450 -23.73 -14.84 9.96
CA ASN A 450 -24.68 -13.80 10.37
C ASN A 450 -25.96 -13.83 9.52
N ILE A 451 -25.83 -14.07 8.21
CA ILE A 451 -26.97 -14.29 7.31
C ILE A 451 -27.77 -15.51 7.74
N ALA A 452 -27.12 -16.61 8.11
CA ALA A 452 -27.78 -17.83 8.57
C ALA A 452 -28.60 -17.64 9.85
N LYS A 453 -28.26 -16.63 10.67
CA LYS A 453 -29.04 -16.22 11.85
C LYS A 453 -30.26 -15.34 11.50
N GLY A 454 -30.43 -14.99 10.23
CA GLY A 454 -31.52 -14.15 9.73
C GLY A 454 -31.22 -12.66 9.69
N ASP A 455 -29.99 -12.22 10.01
CA ASP A 455 -29.62 -10.81 9.90
C ASP A 455 -29.15 -10.48 8.48
N THR A 456 -29.93 -9.64 7.79
CA THR A 456 -29.65 -9.15 6.44
C THR A 456 -29.45 -7.63 6.40
N LYS A 457 -29.34 -6.97 7.55
CA LYS A 457 -29.26 -5.51 7.64
C LYS A 457 -27.91 -5.00 7.13
N THR A 458 -27.92 -4.05 6.19
CA THR A 458 -26.69 -3.51 5.56
C THR A 458 -26.54 -2.00 5.65
N PHE A 459 -27.56 -1.28 6.14
CA PHE A 459 -27.54 0.17 6.20
C PHE A 459 -28.32 0.73 7.39
N ASN A 460 -27.73 1.74 8.05
CA ASN A 460 -28.38 2.63 9.01
C ASN A 460 -28.41 4.05 8.44
N LYS A 461 -29.57 4.68 8.36
CA LYS A 461 -29.71 6.03 7.79
C LYS A 461 -29.05 7.09 8.71
N PRO A 462 -28.11 7.91 8.21
CA PRO A 462 -27.47 8.96 9.02
C PRO A 462 -28.43 10.12 9.28
N VAL A 463 -28.26 10.77 10.43
CA VAL A 463 -28.95 12.01 10.82
C VAL A 463 -27.91 13.04 11.21
N PHE A 464 -27.93 14.21 10.57
CA PHE A 464 -26.95 15.27 10.83
C PHE A 464 -27.47 16.26 11.87
N PRO A 465 -26.78 16.44 13.01
CA PRO A 465 -27.15 17.45 14.00
C PRO A 465 -26.86 18.87 13.49
N LYS A 466 -27.46 19.86 14.16
CA LYS A 466 -27.04 21.27 14.02
C LYS A 466 -25.73 21.50 14.78
N GLY A 467 -24.97 22.53 14.38
CA GLY A 467 -23.69 22.87 14.99
C GLY A 467 -22.51 22.19 14.31
N GLU A 468 -21.33 22.33 14.94
CA GLU A 468 -20.07 21.73 14.49
C GLU A 468 -19.85 20.37 15.14
N ILE A 469 -19.52 19.37 14.33
CA ILE A 469 -19.05 18.05 14.77
C ILE A 469 -17.76 17.72 14.03
N ARG A 470 -16.89 16.94 14.68
CA ARG A 470 -15.60 16.50 14.14
C ARG A 470 -15.52 14.99 14.21
N GLY A 471 -14.86 14.37 13.23
CA GLY A 471 -14.56 12.95 13.27
C GLY A 471 -13.41 12.58 12.36
N PHE A 472 -12.76 11.47 12.69
CA PHE A 472 -11.73 10.88 11.86
C PHE A 472 -12.08 9.44 11.52
N GLY A 473 -11.64 8.99 10.35
CA GLY A 473 -11.73 7.61 9.92
C GLY A 473 -10.34 7.13 9.58
N PHE A 474 -10.01 5.89 9.94
CA PHE A 474 -8.75 5.28 9.56
C PHE A 474 -8.94 3.97 8.78
N HIS A 475 -7.90 3.60 8.03
CA HIS A 475 -7.80 2.35 7.27
C HIS A 475 -6.32 1.95 7.10
N GLU A 476 -5.97 0.69 7.36
CA GLU A 476 -4.64 0.16 7.10
C GLU A 476 -4.58 -0.23 5.62
N ALA A 477 -4.33 0.78 4.77
CA ALA A 477 -4.26 0.65 3.32
C ALA A 477 -3.07 -0.25 2.90
N PRO A 478 -2.98 -0.66 1.61
CA PRO A 478 -1.84 -1.43 1.11
C PRO A 478 -0.48 -0.83 1.49
N ARG A 479 -0.39 0.50 1.48
CA ARG A 479 0.81 1.29 1.75
C ARG A 479 0.96 1.75 3.21
N GLY A 480 0.00 1.42 4.08
CA GLY A 480 0.05 1.73 5.52
C GLY A 480 -1.15 2.49 6.04
N MET A 481 -1.00 3.10 7.21
CA MET A 481 -2.04 3.88 7.87
C MET A 481 -2.50 5.07 7.02
N LEU A 482 -3.78 5.07 6.67
CA LEU A 482 -4.51 6.17 6.06
C LEU A 482 -5.49 6.74 7.09
N SER A 483 -5.59 8.07 7.15
CA SER A 483 -6.63 8.76 7.95
C SER A 483 -7.28 9.91 7.19
N HIS A 484 -8.60 10.01 7.27
CA HIS A 484 -9.37 11.17 6.80
C HIS A 484 -9.99 11.87 8.00
N TRP A 485 -9.97 13.20 7.98
CA TRP A 485 -10.42 14.06 9.06
C TRP A 485 -11.46 15.01 8.52
N VAL A 486 -12.63 15.05 9.14
CA VAL A 486 -13.75 15.88 8.69
C VAL A 486 -14.25 16.76 9.82
N VAL A 487 -14.50 18.03 9.49
CA VAL A 487 -15.26 18.98 10.31
C VAL A 487 -16.55 19.26 9.56
N ILE A 488 -17.70 19.00 10.18
CA ILE A 488 -19.02 19.19 9.60
C ILE A 488 -19.75 20.27 10.39
N GLU A 489 -20.24 21.29 9.71
CA GLU A 489 -21.04 22.35 10.32
C GLU A 489 -22.39 22.43 9.60
N ASN A 490 -23.48 22.27 10.36
CA ASN A 490 -24.85 22.36 9.84
C ASN A 490 -25.10 21.49 8.59
N GLY A 491 -24.55 20.27 8.58
CA GLY A 491 -24.73 19.30 7.50
C GLY A 491 -23.87 19.54 6.25
N LYS A 492 -22.89 20.44 6.32
CA LYS A 492 -21.90 20.69 5.24
C LYS A 492 -20.48 20.49 5.74
N ILE A 493 -19.60 20.02 4.85
CA ILE A 493 -18.17 19.88 5.15
C ILE A 493 -17.56 21.28 5.28
N LYS A 494 -17.09 21.61 6.48
CA LYS A 494 -16.36 22.86 6.78
C LYS A 494 -14.86 22.69 6.54
N ASN A 495 -14.29 21.56 6.97
CA ASN A 495 -12.91 21.18 6.68
C ASN A 495 -12.81 19.70 6.34
N TYR A 496 -11.86 19.35 5.47
CA TYR A 496 -11.53 17.98 5.12
C TYR A 496 -10.02 17.88 4.92
N GLN A 497 -9.35 16.96 5.61
CA GLN A 497 -7.93 16.69 5.44
C GLN A 497 -7.69 15.18 5.31
N ALA A 498 -6.77 14.80 4.44
CA ALA A 498 -6.37 13.40 4.24
C ALA A 498 -4.88 13.24 4.54
N VAL A 499 -4.55 12.52 5.61
CA VAL A 499 -3.16 12.16 5.93
C VAL A 499 -2.93 10.73 5.47
N VAL A 500 -2.19 10.59 4.38
CA VAL A 500 -2.14 9.38 3.54
C VAL A 500 -0.82 8.64 3.72
N PRO A 501 -0.71 7.31 3.50
CA PRO A 501 0.48 6.56 3.91
C PRO A 501 1.78 7.05 3.24
N THR A 502 1.73 7.34 1.93
CA THR A 502 2.88 7.89 1.21
C THR A 502 3.28 9.28 1.72
N THR A 503 2.33 10.08 2.26
CA THR A 503 2.64 11.36 2.90
C THR A 503 3.57 11.17 4.10
N TRP A 504 3.36 10.11 4.90
CA TRP A 504 4.26 9.74 6.00
C TRP A 504 5.65 9.35 5.52
N ASN A 505 5.71 8.48 4.51
CA ASN A 505 6.98 7.90 4.13
C ASN A 505 7.83 8.84 3.25
N ALA A 506 7.20 9.63 2.38
CA ALA A 506 7.85 10.45 1.35
C ALA A 506 7.76 11.96 1.60
N GLY A 507 7.01 12.42 2.60
CA GLY A 507 6.90 13.84 2.93
C GLY A 507 8.29 14.43 3.21
N PRO A 508 8.60 15.65 2.73
CA PRO A 508 9.93 16.25 2.83
C PRO A 508 10.35 16.45 4.29
N ARG A 509 11.54 17.01 4.50
CA ARG A 509 12.02 17.40 5.83
C ARG A 509 10.93 18.11 6.64
N ASP A 510 10.76 17.73 7.89
CA ASP A 510 9.72 18.27 8.76
C ASP A 510 10.07 19.67 9.32
N GLU A 511 9.31 20.14 10.31
CA GLU A 511 9.53 21.46 10.92
C GLU A 511 10.94 21.60 11.51
N ASP A 512 11.47 20.52 12.08
CA ASP A 512 12.77 20.48 12.76
C ASP A 512 13.91 20.04 11.83
N GLY A 513 13.61 19.80 10.55
CA GLY A 513 14.58 19.38 9.54
C GLY A 513 14.86 17.87 9.52
N ASN A 514 14.07 17.06 10.22
CA ASN A 514 14.24 15.61 10.20
C ASN A 514 13.79 15.04 8.84
N ILE A 515 14.62 14.16 8.28
CA ILE A 515 14.40 13.55 6.97
C ILE A 515 13.25 12.52 6.96
N SER A 516 12.74 12.24 5.77
CA SER A 516 11.66 11.28 5.55
C SER A 516 12.09 9.82 5.65
N ALA A 517 11.13 8.88 5.66
CA ALA A 517 11.46 7.46 5.62
C ALA A 517 12.14 7.06 4.29
N TYR A 518 11.77 7.72 3.19
CA TYR A 518 12.41 7.52 1.88
C TYR A 518 13.83 8.07 1.88
N GLU A 519 14.00 9.31 2.31
CA GLU A 519 15.29 9.99 2.36
C GLU A 519 16.26 9.23 3.29
N ALA A 520 15.80 8.83 4.48
CA ALA A 520 16.58 8.04 5.43
C ALA A 520 17.00 6.68 4.87
N ALA A 521 16.07 5.96 4.22
CA ALA A 521 16.35 4.63 3.69
C ALA A 521 17.36 4.64 2.54
N LEU A 522 17.51 5.77 1.83
CA LEU A 522 18.48 5.89 0.75
C LEU A 522 19.91 6.16 1.24
N ILE A 523 20.10 6.67 2.46
CA ILE A 523 21.44 6.93 3.00
C ILE A 523 22.24 5.62 3.02
N ASP A 524 23.52 5.72 2.64
CA ASP A 524 24.48 4.62 2.50
C ASP A 524 24.15 3.57 1.44
N ASN A 525 23.06 3.71 0.67
CA ASN A 525 22.84 2.84 -0.48
C ASN A 525 24.05 2.89 -1.43
N PRO A 526 24.55 1.75 -1.91
CA PRO A 526 25.58 1.71 -2.93
C PRO A 526 25.00 2.19 -4.27
N VAL A 527 25.83 2.82 -5.10
CA VAL A 527 25.49 3.23 -6.46
C VAL A 527 26.60 2.75 -7.39
N ALA A 528 26.40 1.59 -8.03
CA ALA A 528 27.41 1.02 -8.91
C ALA A 528 27.58 1.82 -10.21
N VAL A 529 26.47 2.32 -10.76
CA VAL A 529 26.43 3.11 -11.99
C VAL A 529 25.52 4.32 -11.78
N ALA A 530 26.11 5.52 -11.68
CA ALA A 530 25.35 6.74 -11.38
C ALA A 530 24.28 7.08 -12.42
N ASP A 531 24.57 6.83 -13.71
CA ASP A 531 23.62 7.05 -14.82
C ASP A 531 22.52 5.96 -14.89
N GLN A 532 22.65 4.89 -14.11
CA GLN A 532 21.69 3.79 -14.02
C GLN A 532 21.42 3.43 -12.55
N PRO A 533 20.77 4.32 -11.76
CA PRO A 533 20.69 4.22 -10.30
C PRO A 533 19.68 3.18 -9.81
N LEU A 534 19.84 1.93 -10.24
CA LEU A 534 18.97 0.80 -9.93
C LEU A 534 18.84 0.59 -8.41
N GLU A 535 19.92 0.81 -7.67
CA GLU A 535 19.97 0.61 -6.22
C GLU A 535 19.09 1.62 -5.45
N ILE A 536 19.03 2.87 -5.92
CA ILE A 536 18.12 3.89 -5.39
C ILE A 536 16.66 3.45 -5.66
N ILE A 537 16.38 2.99 -6.88
CA ILE A 537 15.05 2.55 -7.31
C ILE A 537 14.56 1.34 -6.49
N ARG A 538 15.41 0.35 -6.23
CA ARG A 538 15.11 -0.81 -5.36
C ARG A 538 14.61 -0.39 -3.98
N THR A 539 15.33 0.52 -3.33
CA THR A 539 14.94 1.00 -2.00
C THR A 539 13.65 1.82 -2.05
N LEU A 540 13.41 2.63 -3.08
CA LEU A 540 12.16 3.37 -3.21
C LEU A 540 10.96 2.45 -3.45
N HIS A 541 11.06 1.51 -4.40
CA HIS A 541 9.96 0.60 -4.75
C HIS A 541 9.54 -0.30 -3.61
N SER A 542 10.45 -0.68 -2.72
CA SER A 542 10.10 -1.48 -1.54
C SER A 542 9.16 -0.78 -0.56
N PHE A 543 9.04 0.56 -0.61
CA PHE A 543 7.98 1.32 0.09
C PHE A 543 6.64 1.36 -0.64
N ASP A 544 6.58 0.91 -1.89
CA ASP A 544 5.41 0.99 -2.76
C ASP A 544 4.87 2.43 -2.93
N PRO A 545 5.63 3.34 -3.55
CA PRO A 545 5.26 4.75 -3.67
C PRO A 545 3.97 4.96 -4.45
N CYS A 546 3.11 5.82 -3.91
CA CYS A 546 1.89 6.25 -4.58
C CYS A 546 1.60 7.72 -4.33
N LEU A 547 1.89 8.54 -5.34
CA LEU A 547 2.00 9.97 -5.24
C LEU A 547 0.70 10.67 -5.54
N ALA A 548 -0.25 10.05 -6.24
CA ALA A 548 -1.63 10.55 -6.27
C ALA A 548 -2.33 10.38 -4.92
N CYS A 549 -1.99 9.30 -4.17
CA CYS A 549 -2.38 9.14 -2.76
C CYS A 549 -1.64 10.20 -1.90
N ALA A 550 -0.34 10.50 -2.13
CA ALA A 550 0.40 11.51 -1.36
C ALA A 550 0.01 12.97 -1.67
N VAL A 551 -0.32 13.24 -2.93
CA VAL A 551 -0.69 14.53 -3.46
C VAL A 551 -1.77 14.35 -4.51
N HIS A 552 -2.95 14.83 -4.18
CA HIS A 552 -4.08 14.72 -5.08
C HIS A 552 -3.84 15.75 -6.26
N LEU A 553 -4.00 15.52 -7.63
CA LEU A 553 -4.05 16.20 -9.07
C LEU A 553 -5.08 17.33 -9.70
N THR A 554 -4.71 18.53 -10.13
CA THR A 554 -5.56 19.37 -11.02
C THR A 554 -4.66 20.21 -11.89
N ASP A 555 -5.04 20.29 -13.16
CA ASP A 555 -4.41 21.11 -14.17
C ASP A 555 -4.81 22.58 -13.97
N THR A 556 -3.84 23.49 -13.96
CA THR A 556 -4.02 24.95 -13.88
C THR A 556 -3.75 25.67 -15.20
N GLU A 557 -3.28 24.97 -16.24
CA GLU A 557 -2.95 25.56 -17.53
C GLU A 557 -4.19 25.66 -18.44
N THR A 558 -5.11 24.71 -18.33
CA THR A 558 -6.37 24.76 -19.07
C THR A 558 -7.49 25.29 -18.18
N LYS A 559 -7.88 26.56 -18.36
CA LYS A 559 -9.11 27.15 -17.79
C LYS A 559 -10.41 26.50 -18.33
N SER A 560 -10.41 25.21 -18.68
CA SER A 560 -11.60 24.49 -19.09
C SER A 560 -12.33 23.97 -17.88
N HIS A 561 -13.52 24.55 -17.63
CA HIS A 561 -14.54 23.94 -16.79
C HIS A 561 -14.82 22.53 -17.32
N TYR A 562 -14.38 21.49 -16.61
CA TYR A 562 -14.86 20.14 -16.86
C TYR A 562 -16.36 20.10 -16.51
N GLN A 563 -17.23 20.18 -17.52
CA GLN A 563 -18.61 19.75 -17.36
C GLN A 563 -18.62 18.22 -17.37
N VAL A 564 -18.69 17.62 -16.18
CA VAL A 564 -19.07 16.22 -16.04
C VAL A 564 -20.55 16.12 -16.35
N LYS A 565 -20.88 15.80 -17.61
CA LYS A 565 -22.23 15.37 -17.96
C LYS A 565 -22.34 13.91 -17.52
N VAL A 566 -23.04 13.67 -16.42
CA VAL A 566 -23.53 12.33 -16.09
C VAL A 566 -24.52 11.98 -17.20
N VAL A 567 -24.17 11.01 -18.04
CA VAL A 567 -25.13 10.36 -18.95
C VAL A 567 -25.72 9.17 -18.22
#